data_AF-A0A7G6SFI5-F1
#
_entry.id   AF-A0A7G6SFI5-F1
#
_cell.length_a   1.000
_cell.length_b   1.000
_cell.length_c   1.000
_cell.angle_alpha   90.00
_cell.angle_beta   90.00
_cell.angle_gamma   90.00
#
_symmetry.space_group_name_H-M   'P 1'
#
loop_
_entity.id
_entity.type
_entity.pdbx_description
1 polymer ?
#
loop_
_entity_poly.entity_id
_entity_poly.type
_entity_poly.pdbx_seq_one_letter_code
_entity_poly.pdbx_strand_id
1 'polypeptide(L)'
;MAVHVGSYILKPSEIHYMKPPFPQRYWTRASIDFLSKKLALPFDEWQQDWPFEVADPGSLDVYLALYDDKTIDDDILFTLADLIIQSFEDLDDDLSSDARWYQFLIRLSGNFPTHAWQVWYWSAAGQREPSTWRVSPWMRDLLRNKRAP
;
A
#
# COMPACT_ATOMS: atom_id res chain seq x y z
N MET A 1 -22.39 31.37 16.16
CA MET A 1 -23.49 31.28 15.18
C MET A 1 -23.30 29.98 14.42
N ALA A 2 -24.23 29.04 14.55
CA ALA A 2 -24.11 27.68 14.04
C ALA A 2 -24.96 27.51 12.77
N VAL A 3 -24.47 26.70 11.84
CA VAL A 3 -25.30 26.05 10.81
C VAL A 3 -25.27 24.56 11.07
N HIS A 4 -26.46 24.02 11.32
CA HIS A 4 -26.78 22.62 11.58
C HIS A 4 -27.39 22.01 10.33
N VAL A 5 -26.84 20.90 9.86
CA VAL A 5 -27.57 19.88 9.08
C VAL A 5 -27.00 18.52 9.46
N GLY A 6 -27.86 17.61 9.92
CA GLY A 6 -27.52 16.19 10.11
C GLY A 6 -26.81 15.87 11.43
N SER A 7 -27.59 15.40 12.38
CA SER A 7 -27.18 14.93 13.70
C SER A 7 -26.18 13.78 13.64
N TYR A 8 -24.88 14.05 13.72
CA TYR A 8 -23.88 13.30 14.50
C TYR A 8 -22.59 14.15 14.62
N ILE A 9 -22.38 14.77 15.78
CA ILE A 9 -21.07 15.32 16.15
C ILE A 9 -20.26 14.15 16.69
N LEU A 10 -19.34 13.61 15.88
CA LEU A 10 -18.39 12.62 16.37
C LEU A 10 -17.44 13.29 17.37
N LYS A 11 -17.39 12.76 18.60
CA LYS A 11 -16.45 13.23 19.63
C LYS A 11 -15.03 12.80 19.24
N PRO A 12 -13.99 13.65 19.38
CA PRO A 12 -12.60 13.29 19.05
C PRO A 12 -11.94 12.21 19.93
N SER A 13 -12.69 11.47 20.74
CA SER A 13 -12.15 10.55 21.76
C SER A 13 -12.54 9.07 21.55
N GLU A 14 -13.06 8.70 20.40
CA GLU A 14 -13.36 7.29 20.04
C GLU A 14 -12.57 6.83 18.81
N ILE A 15 -11.30 7.23 18.70
CA ILE A 15 -10.35 6.50 17.84
C ILE A 15 -10.00 5.21 18.59
N HIS A 16 -10.93 4.25 18.59
CA HIS A 16 -10.60 2.87 18.89
C HIS A 16 -9.49 2.46 17.92
N TYR A 17 -8.39 1.92 18.46
CA TYR A 17 -7.38 1.18 17.69
C TYR A 17 -8.12 0.19 16.79
N MET A 18 -8.35 0.57 15.53
CA MET A 18 -9.17 -0.25 14.65
C MET A 18 -8.33 -1.46 14.31
N LYS A 19 -8.67 -2.61 14.89
CA LYS A 19 -8.23 -3.89 14.34
C LYS A 19 -8.52 -3.85 12.83
N PRO A 20 -7.54 -4.20 11.98
CA PRO A 20 -7.74 -4.18 10.54
C PRO A 20 -9.02 -4.96 10.20
N PRO A 21 -9.97 -4.37 9.44
CA PRO A 21 -11.22 -5.04 9.11
C PRO A 21 -11.04 -6.10 8.01
N PHE A 22 -9.80 -6.43 7.68
CA PHE A 22 -9.41 -7.35 6.62
C PHE A 22 -8.45 -8.41 7.20
N PRO A 23 -8.41 -9.62 6.63
CA PRO A 23 -7.42 -10.61 7.00
C PRO A 23 -6.00 -10.03 6.89
N GLN A 24 -5.20 -10.27 7.92
CA GLN A 24 -3.79 -9.92 7.87
C GLN A 24 -3.07 -10.79 6.86
N ARG A 25 -2.21 -10.16 6.05
CA ARG A 25 -1.42 -10.84 5.02
C ARG A 25 0.04 -10.43 5.17
N TYR A 26 0.92 -11.36 4.85
CA TYR A 26 2.36 -11.22 4.97
C TYR A 26 3.03 -11.70 3.68
N TRP A 27 4.23 -11.21 3.43
CA TRP A 27 5.07 -11.74 2.36
C TRP A 27 5.42 -13.19 2.65
N THR A 28 5.46 -14.01 1.59
CA THR A 28 5.93 -15.39 1.70
C THR A 28 7.39 -15.46 1.28
N ARG A 29 8.14 -16.40 1.85
CA ARG A 29 9.53 -16.65 1.42
C ARG A 29 9.62 -16.95 -0.08
N ALA A 30 8.67 -17.73 -0.60
CA ALA A 30 8.61 -18.04 -2.03
C ALA A 30 8.44 -16.80 -2.91
N SER A 31 7.59 -15.84 -2.51
CA SER A 31 7.41 -14.58 -3.25
C SER A 31 8.66 -13.71 -3.24
N ILE A 32 9.35 -13.62 -2.09
CA ILE A 32 10.61 -12.87 -1.95
C ILE A 32 11.71 -13.51 -2.80
N ASP A 33 11.89 -14.84 -2.71
CA ASP A 33 12.87 -15.58 -3.51
C ASP A 33 12.63 -15.40 -5.01
N PHE A 34 11.36 -15.43 -5.43
CA PHE A 34 10.98 -15.21 -6.83
C PHE A 34 11.34 -13.79 -7.28
N LEU A 35 10.91 -12.77 -6.54
CA LEU A 35 11.13 -11.37 -6.90
C LEU A 35 12.61 -10.99 -6.86
N SER A 36 13.35 -11.43 -5.83
CA SER A 36 14.80 -11.24 -5.73
C SER A 36 15.51 -11.76 -6.97
N LYS A 37 15.21 -13.00 -7.40
CA LYS A 37 15.82 -13.57 -8.61
C LYS A 37 15.36 -12.86 -9.88
N LYS A 38 14.05 -12.57 -9.99
CA LYS A 38 13.45 -11.99 -11.19
C LYS A 38 13.92 -10.56 -11.46
N LEU A 39 14.14 -9.79 -10.40
CA LEU A 39 14.51 -8.37 -10.43
C LEU A 39 15.99 -8.13 -10.11
N ALA A 40 16.76 -9.20 -9.84
CA ALA A 40 18.15 -9.13 -9.39
C ALA A 40 18.37 -8.27 -8.13
N LEU A 41 17.41 -8.31 -7.20
CA LEU A 41 17.45 -7.57 -5.94
C LEU A 41 18.22 -8.37 -4.87
N PRO A 42 19.01 -7.71 -4.03
CA PRO A 42 19.74 -8.37 -2.96
C PRO A 42 18.77 -9.03 -1.98
N PHE A 43 19.18 -10.15 -1.41
CA PHE A 43 18.36 -10.86 -0.44
C PHE A 43 19.22 -11.63 0.56
N ASP A 44 18.98 -11.37 1.83
CA ASP A 44 19.51 -12.13 2.96
C ASP A 44 18.39 -12.93 3.63
N GLU A 45 18.67 -14.17 4.02
CA GLU A 45 17.64 -15.07 4.53
C GLU A 45 17.02 -14.66 5.87
N TRP A 46 17.69 -13.78 6.61
CA TRP A 46 17.27 -13.24 7.91
C TRP A 46 16.61 -11.87 7.81
N GLN A 47 16.52 -11.31 6.59
CA GLN A 47 15.92 -10.00 6.33
C GLN A 47 14.41 -10.04 6.55
N GLN A 48 13.92 -9.22 7.49
CA GLN A 48 12.51 -9.19 7.85
C GLN A 48 11.71 -8.22 6.99
N ASP A 49 12.22 -7.01 6.79
CA ASP A 49 11.55 -5.90 6.10
C ASP A 49 11.97 -5.77 4.62
N TRP A 50 12.14 -6.92 3.95
CA TRP A 50 12.80 -6.99 2.64
C TRP A 50 12.26 -5.99 1.59
N PRO A 51 10.96 -5.91 1.29
CA PRO A 51 10.45 -4.93 0.32
C PRO A 51 10.75 -3.47 0.67
N PHE A 52 10.92 -3.14 1.95
CA PHE A 52 11.21 -1.77 2.38
C PHE A 52 12.69 -1.44 2.25
N GLU A 53 13.57 -2.43 2.47
CA GLU A 53 15.01 -2.24 2.44
C GLU A 53 15.61 -2.26 1.02
N VAL A 54 14.97 -2.95 0.08
CA VAL A 54 15.50 -3.14 -1.28
C VAL A 54 14.72 -2.42 -2.37
N ALA A 55 13.64 -1.71 -2.00
CA ALA A 55 12.92 -0.86 -2.93
C ALA A 55 13.88 0.16 -3.58
N ASP A 56 13.65 0.40 -4.85
CA ASP A 56 14.48 1.31 -5.65
C ASP A 56 13.57 2.13 -6.57
N PRO A 57 13.43 3.44 -6.33
CA PRO A 57 12.68 4.34 -7.20
C PRO A 57 13.16 4.30 -8.66
N GLY A 58 14.44 4.01 -8.91
CA GLY A 58 15.00 3.87 -10.26
C GLY A 58 14.46 2.66 -11.04
N SER A 59 13.88 1.69 -10.35
CA SER A 59 13.37 0.43 -10.92
C SER A 59 11.84 0.39 -11.01
N LEU A 60 11.14 1.49 -10.72
CA LEU A 60 9.68 1.59 -10.68
C LEU A 60 8.98 1.08 -11.95
N ASP A 61 9.47 1.46 -13.12
CA ASP A 61 8.85 1.06 -14.39
C ASP A 61 8.96 -0.45 -14.61
N VAL A 62 10.05 -1.08 -14.15
CA VAL A 62 10.23 -2.54 -14.18
C VAL A 62 9.27 -3.22 -13.22
N TYR A 63 9.11 -2.69 -12.01
CA TYR A 63 8.18 -3.24 -11.02
C TYR A 63 6.73 -3.16 -11.50
N LEU A 64 6.33 -2.02 -12.08
CA LEU A 64 4.99 -1.82 -12.62
C LEU A 64 4.71 -2.74 -13.81
N ALA A 65 5.70 -2.94 -14.70
CA ALA A 65 5.57 -3.88 -15.81
C ALA A 65 5.40 -5.33 -15.32
N LEU A 66 6.16 -5.75 -14.30
CA LEU A 66 6.01 -7.07 -13.70
C LEU A 66 4.67 -7.24 -12.98
N TYR A 67 4.17 -6.18 -12.33
CA TYR A 67 2.88 -6.21 -11.66
C TYR A 67 1.71 -6.42 -12.64
N ASP A 68 1.86 -5.97 -13.89
CA ASP A 68 0.87 -6.18 -14.94
C ASP A 68 0.90 -7.59 -15.55
N ASP A 69 1.95 -8.39 -15.29
CA ASP A 69 2.09 -9.76 -15.76
C ASP A 69 0.98 -10.66 -15.18
N LYS A 70 0.24 -11.35 -16.06
CA LYS A 70 -0.88 -12.22 -15.67
C LYS A 70 -0.45 -13.62 -15.24
N THR A 71 0.85 -13.90 -15.28
CA THR A 71 1.41 -15.21 -14.93
C THR A 71 1.89 -15.30 -13.48
N ILE A 72 2.00 -14.18 -12.76
CA ILE A 72 2.37 -14.16 -11.34
C ILE A 72 1.12 -14.30 -10.45
N ASP A 73 1.29 -14.96 -9.30
CA ASP A 73 0.20 -15.21 -8.35
C ASP A 73 -0.02 -14.04 -7.37
N ASP A 74 -1.08 -14.15 -6.56
CA ASP A 74 -1.45 -13.12 -5.60
C ASP A 74 -0.40 -12.91 -4.49
N ASP A 75 0.41 -13.92 -4.13
CA ASP A 75 1.46 -13.75 -3.10
C ASP A 75 2.62 -12.94 -3.66
N ILE A 76 3.02 -13.20 -4.91
CA ILE A 76 4.01 -12.41 -5.64
C ILE A 76 3.48 -10.98 -5.85
N LEU A 77 2.23 -10.82 -6.28
CA LEU A 77 1.61 -9.50 -6.46
C LEU A 77 1.56 -8.70 -5.15
N PHE A 78 1.23 -9.37 -4.04
CA PHE A 78 1.20 -8.76 -2.73
C PHE A 78 2.60 -8.26 -2.33
N THR A 79 3.63 -9.09 -2.41
CA THR A 79 5.00 -8.66 -2.06
C THR A 79 5.53 -7.57 -3.00
N LEU A 80 5.26 -7.68 -4.32
CA LEU A 80 5.64 -6.68 -5.30
C LEU A 80 4.95 -5.34 -5.08
N ALA A 81 3.71 -5.33 -4.59
CA ALA A 81 3.02 -4.09 -4.28
C ALA A 81 3.74 -3.28 -3.18
N ASP A 82 4.36 -3.91 -2.17
CA ASP A 82 5.11 -3.15 -1.15
C ASP A 82 6.41 -2.58 -1.70
N LEU A 83 7.10 -3.28 -2.61
CA LEU A 83 8.25 -2.72 -3.35
C LEU A 83 7.83 -1.46 -4.11
N ILE A 84 6.69 -1.52 -4.82
CA ILE A 84 6.18 -0.39 -5.61
C ILE A 84 5.78 0.77 -4.70
N ILE A 85 5.03 0.51 -3.62
CA ILE A 85 4.58 1.56 -2.69
C ILE A 85 5.78 2.24 -2.03
N GLN A 86 6.75 1.46 -1.52
CA GLN A 86 7.97 2.01 -0.94
C GLN A 86 8.76 2.81 -1.97
N SER A 87 8.88 2.33 -3.21
CA SER A 87 9.59 3.07 -4.27
C SER A 87 8.92 4.40 -4.60
N PHE A 88 7.57 4.48 -4.53
CA PHE A 88 6.86 5.76 -4.64
C PHE A 88 7.04 6.64 -3.40
N GLU A 89 7.07 6.06 -2.19
CA GLU A 89 7.34 6.80 -0.95
C GLU A 89 8.71 7.48 -1.00
N ASP A 90 9.71 6.82 -1.58
CA ASP A 90 11.10 7.28 -1.67
C ASP A 90 11.42 8.13 -2.91
N LEU A 91 10.49 8.30 -3.85
CA LEU A 91 10.70 9.17 -5.02
C LEU A 91 10.81 10.64 -4.61
N ASP A 92 11.80 11.40 -5.06
CA ASP A 92 11.87 12.83 -4.72
C ASP A 92 10.72 13.69 -5.32
N ASP A 93 10.05 13.18 -6.35
CA ASP A 93 9.03 13.91 -7.12
C ASP A 93 7.65 14.03 -6.42
N ASP A 94 6.84 14.98 -6.88
CA ASP A 94 5.46 15.13 -6.40
C ASP A 94 4.56 14.00 -6.94
N LEU A 95 4.20 13.07 -6.05
CA LEU A 95 3.27 11.97 -6.32
C LEU A 95 1.92 12.41 -6.89
N SER A 96 1.47 13.64 -6.59
CA SER A 96 0.20 14.17 -7.11
C SER A 96 0.25 14.48 -8.61
N SER A 97 1.44 14.48 -9.20
CA SER A 97 1.67 14.70 -10.63
C SER A 97 2.14 13.43 -11.37
N ASP A 98 2.45 12.34 -10.65
CA ASP A 98 2.93 11.10 -11.26
C ASP A 98 1.78 10.22 -11.75
N ALA A 99 1.61 10.15 -13.07
CA ALA A 99 0.59 9.30 -13.70
C ALA A 99 0.73 7.82 -13.34
N ARG A 100 1.96 7.32 -13.13
CA ARG A 100 2.22 5.92 -12.77
C ARG A 100 1.64 5.60 -11.41
N TRP A 101 1.73 6.53 -10.46
CA TRP A 101 1.15 6.39 -9.12
C TRP A 101 -0.38 6.23 -9.21
N TYR A 102 -1.06 7.10 -9.94
CA TYR A 102 -2.50 7.00 -10.13
C TYR A 102 -2.92 5.70 -10.82
N GLN A 103 -2.19 5.28 -11.85
CA GLN A 103 -2.46 4.00 -12.50
C GLN A 103 -2.25 2.82 -11.55
N PHE A 104 -1.24 2.87 -10.68
CA PHE A 104 -1.02 1.84 -9.67
C PHE A 104 -2.13 1.81 -8.61
N LEU A 105 -2.61 2.97 -8.13
CA LEU A 105 -3.77 3.06 -7.24
C LEU A 105 -5.05 2.44 -7.85
N ILE A 106 -5.27 2.64 -9.16
CA ILE A 106 -6.37 2.00 -9.88
C ILE A 106 -6.24 0.47 -9.83
N ARG A 107 -5.02 -0.07 -10.01
CA ARG A 107 -4.76 -1.50 -9.92
C ARG A 107 -5.01 -2.06 -8.52
N LEU A 108 -4.49 -1.40 -7.48
CA LEU A 108 -4.76 -1.76 -6.08
C LEU A 108 -6.27 -1.76 -5.77
N SER A 109 -6.99 -0.76 -6.28
CA SER A 109 -8.45 -0.68 -6.14
C SER A 109 -9.17 -1.80 -6.92
N GLY A 110 -8.68 -2.15 -8.11
CA GLY A 110 -9.24 -3.21 -8.96
C GLY A 110 -9.08 -4.60 -8.35
N ASN A 111 -7.94 -4.87 -7.70
CA ASN A 111 -7.68 -6.11 -6.97
C ASN A 111 -7.66 -5.90 -5.44
N PHE A 112 -8.65 -5.15 -4.93
CA PHE A 112 -8.68 -4.77 -3.53
C PHE A 112 -8.64 -5.94 -2.53
N PRO A 113 -9.31 -7.10 -2.76
CA PRO A 113 -9.21 -8.24 -1.84
C PRO A 113 -7.77 -8.71 -1.56
N THR A 114 -6.91 -8.73 -2.59
CA THR A 114 -5.49 -9.10 -2.46
C THR A 114 -4.72 -8.04 -1.67
N HIS A 115 -5.04 -6.75 -1.85
CA HIS A 115 -4.25 -5.63 -1.33
C HIS A 115 -4.87 -4.91 -0.11
N ALA A 116 -6.02 -5.36 0.39
CA ALA A 116 -6.74 -4.65 1.46
C ALA A 116 -5.89 -4.44 2.72
N TRP A 117 -5.00 -5.39 3.02
CA TRP A 117 -4.02 -5.25 4.10
C TRP A 117 -3.02 -4.12 3.84
N GLN A 118 -2.38 -4.09 2.67
CA GLN A 118 -1.40 -3.06 2.31
C GLN A 118 -2.03 -1.68 2.30
N VAL A 119 -3.21 -1.54 1.67
CA VAL A 119 -3.93 -0.26 1.67
C VAL A 119 -4.27 0.17 3.10
N TRP A 120 -4.68 -0.75 3.98
CA TRP A 120 -4.89 -0.43 5.40
C TRP A 120 -3.61 -0.02 6.12
N TYR A 121 -2.53 -0.78 5.97
CA TYR A 121 -1.24 -0.51 6.60
C TYR A 121 -0.71 0.86 6.18
N TRP A 122 -0.54 1.08 4.87
CA TRP A 122 0.01 2.30 4.28
C TRP A 122 -0.88 3.53 4.44
N SER A 123 -2.16 3.37 4.77
CA SER A 123 -3.02 4.51 5.13
C SER A 123 -2.74 5.07 6.53
N ALA A 124 -2.00 4.32 7.34
CA ALA A 124 -1.82 4.52 8.77
C ALA A 124 -3.12 4.57 9.59
N ALA A 125 -4.20 3.94 9.09
CA ALA A 125 -5.52 3.99 9.73
C ALA A 125 -5.58 3.35 11.13
N GLY A 126 -4.63 2.48 11.47
CA GLY A 126 -4.51 1.87 12.81
C GLY A 126 -3.73 2.71 13.82
N GLN A 127 -3.12 3.83 13.39
CA GLN A 127 -2.27 4.65 14.25
C GLN A 127 -3.09 5.73 14.98
N ARG A 128 -2.71 6.02 16.24
CA ARG A 128 -3.34 7.08 17.05
C ARG A 128 -3.17 8.46 16.41
N GLU A 129 -1.97 8.69 15.90
CA GLU A 129 -1.62 9.85 15.08
C GLU A 129 -1.23 9.28 13.71
N PRO A 130 -2.03 9.52 12.65
CA PRO A 130 -1.74 8.96 11.34
C PRO A 130 -0.32 9.33 10.91
N SER A 131 0.48 8.35 10.49
CA SER A 131 1.82 8.63 9.98
C SER A 131 1.74 9.55 8.75
N THR A 132 2.81 10.33 8.57
CA THR A 132 2.96 11.27 7.47
C THR A 132 3.62 10.62 6.26
N TRP A 133 3.56 9.29 6.10
CA TRP A 133 4.06 8.67 4.86
C TRP A 133 3.35 9.34 3.70
N ARG A 134 4.12 9.73 2.70
CA ARG A 134 3.67 10.52 1.57
C ARG A 134 2.55 9.81 0.85
N VAL A 135 2.60 8.49 0.70
CA VAL A 135 1.53 7.69 0.07
C VAL A 135 0.21 7.62 0.88
N SER A 136 0.24 7.92 2.18
CA SER A 136 -0.89 7.71 3.10
C SER A 136 -2.21 8.38 2.71
N PRO A 137 -2.25 9.64 2.23
CA PRO A 137 -3.51 10.29 1.85
C PRO A 137 -4.30 9.49 0.81
N TRP A 138 -3.63 8.99 -0.23
CA TRP A 138 -4.25 8.18 -1.29
C TRP A 138 -4.71 6.82 -0.79
N MET A 139 -3.94 6.18 0.08
CA MET A 139 -4.33 4.91 0.70
C MET A 139 -5.58 5.08 1.57
N ARG A 140 -5.70 6.21 2.30
CA ARG A 140 -6.93 6.56 3.04
C ARG A 140 -8.12 6.79 2.10
N ASP A 141 -7.92 7.42 0.95
CA ASP A 141 -8.98 7.58 -0.05
C ASP A 141 -9.47 6.23 -0.59
N LEU A 142 -8.55 5.32 -0.94
CA LEU A 142 -8.90 3.97 -1.38
C LEU A 142 -9.73 3.22 -0.33
N LEU A 143 -9.33 3.28 0.94
CA LEU A 143 -10.09 2.64 2.03
C LEU A 143 -11.50 3.22 2.21
N ARG A 144 -11.64 4.55 2.16
CA ARG A 144 -12.96 5.20 2.29
C ARG A 144 -13.90 4.75 1.18
N ASN A 145 -13.40 4.71 -0.06
CA ASN A 145 -14.20 4.32 -1.23
C ASN A 145 -14.65 2.85 -1.20
N LYS A 146 -13.88 1.97 -0.55
CA LYS A 146 -14.21 0.54 -0.42
C LYS A 146 -15.07 0.21 0.81
N ARG A 147 -15.16 1.14 1.77
CA ARG A 147 -16.04 1.03 2.95
C ARG A 147 -17.42 1.67 2.73
N ALA A 148 -17.66 2.29 1.57
CA ALA A 148 -18.97 2.81 1.23
C ALA A 148 -19.95 1.63 1.02
N PRO A 149 -21.13 1.64 1.67
CA PRO A 149 -22.13 0.58 1.54
C PRO A 149 -22.74 0.47 0.14
#